data_AF-A0A976J5T6-F1
#
_entry.id   AF-A0A976J5T6-F1
#
_cell.length_a   1.000
_cell.length_b   1.000
_cell.length_c   1.000
_cell.angle_alpha   90.00
_cell.angle_beta   90.00
_cell.angle_gamma   90.00
#
_symmetry.space_group_name_H-M   'P 1'
#
loop_
_entity.id
_entity.type
_entity.pdbx_description
1 polymer ?
#
loop_
_entity_poly.entity_id
_entity_poly.type
_entity_poly.pdbx_seq_one_letter_code
_entity_poly.pdbx_strand_id
1 'polypeptide(L)'
;MSCVAAAFPDPLTPEAIIVDAARCWRETVDRHRPILPTLFARLEVRDAGFLAPAIAALLSILEAWSGRRFRAGDESAAVLTNDEQVLLGLLETAAPPAAIHASRPGLTGALRVALRSTRIMIQRVLGLDLGERRTGIGDGPFLLGRATDEIELSPKMHRLEPGPDPVDWEAAVVNQAWSKKPDDQS
;
A
#
# COMPACT_ATOMS: atom_id res chain seq x y z
N MET A 1 -26.40 10.94 -19.20
CA MET A 1 -25.66 10.31 -18.08
C MET A 1 -25.01 9.05 -18.63
N SER A 2 -23.73 9.12 -18.95
CA SER A 2 -22.99 7.99 -19.54
C SER A 2 -22.33 7.21 -18.42
N CYS A 3 -22.85 6.03 -18.10
CA CYS A 3 -22.16 5.07 -17.26
C CYS A 3 -21.12 4.38 -18.15
N VAL A 4 -19.87 4.83 -18.07
CA VAL A 4 -18.76 4.06 -18.66
C VAL A 4 -18.65 2.80 -17.80
N ALA A 5 -19.26 1.71 -18.26
CA ALA A 5 -18.96 0.38 -17.75
C ALA A 5 -17.49 0.13 -18.08
N ALA A 6 -16.61 0.34 -17.09
CA ALA A 6 -15.21 0.00 -17.23
C ALA A 6 -15.15 -1.52 -17.47
N ALA A 7 -14.90 -1.90 -18.72
CA ALA A 7 -14.71 -3.28 -19.12
C ALA A 7 -13.54 -3.85 -18.32
N PHE A 8 -13.67 -5.11 -17.91
CA PHE A 8 -12.59 -5.82 -17.22
C PHE A 8 -11.30 -5.72 -18.05
N PRO A 9 -10.18 -5.30 -17.43
CA PRO A 9 -8.92 -5.19 -18.15
C PRO A 9 -8.42 -6.58 -18.59
N ASP A 10 -7.51 -6.61 -19.57
CA ASP A 10 -6.82 -7.85 -19.99
C ASP A 10 -6.39 -8.66 -18.75
N PRO A 11 -6.65 -9.98 -18.69
CA PRO A 11 -6.35 -10.79 -17.50
C PRO A 11 -4.91 -10.68 -17.00
N LEU A 12 -3.97 -10.21 -17.82
CA LEU A 12 -2.58 -10.01 -17.41
C LEU A 12 -2.26 -8.57 -16.95
N THR A 13 -3.22 -7.65 -16.97
CA THR A 13 -2.93 -6.31 -16.48
C THR A 13 -2.81 -6.28 -14.96
N PRO A 14 -2.02 -5.33 -14.43
CA PRO A 14 -1.90 -5.12 -12.99
C PRO A 14 -3.22 -4.80 -12.30
N GLU A 15 -4.07 -4.02 -12.96
CA GLU A 15 -5.40 -3.69 -12.48
C GLU A 15 -6.28 -4.95 -12.40
N ALA A 16 -6.18 -5.85 -13.38
CA ALA A 16 -6.86 -7.15 -13.34
C ALA A 16 -6.38 -8.01 -12.17
N ILE A 17 -5.07 -8.02 -11.89
CA ILE A 17 -4.46 -8.76 -10.76
C ILE A 17 -4.98 -8.21 -9.43
N ILE A 18 -5.00 -6.87 -9.27
CA ILE A 18 -5.48 -6.22 -8.05
C ILE A 18 -6.97 -6.47 -7.83
N VAL A 19 -7.78 -6.38 -8.90
CA VAL A 19 -9.23 -6.64 -8.83
C VAL A 19 -9.50 -8.11 -8.51
N ASP A 20 -8.83 -9.06 -9.18
CA ASP A 20 -8.97 -10.50 -8.88
C ASP A 20 -8.60 -10.81 -7.42
N ALA A 21 -7.52 -10.20 -6.91
CA ALA A 21 -7.13 -10.32 -5.51
C ALA A 21 -8.16 -9.72 -4.55
N ALA A 22 -8.75 -8.57 -4.87
CA ALA A 22 -9.78 -7.95 -4.06
C ALA A 22 -11.07 -8.79 -4.00
N ARG A 23 -11.46 -9.38 -5.13
CA ARG A 23 -12.60 -10.33 -5.22
C ARG A 23 -12.33 -11.60 -4.43
N CYS A 24 -11.16 -12.20 -4.61
CA CYS A 24 -10.71 -13.36 -3.85
C CYS A 24 -10.71 -13.07 -2.34
N TRP A 25 -10.21 -11.90 -1.92
CA TRP A 25 -10.23 -11.48 -0.53
C TRP A 25 -11.66 -11.37 0.01
N ARG A 26 -12.57 -10.71 -0.71
CA ARG A 26 -13.97 -10.55 -0.30
C ARG A 26 -14.65 -11.91 -0.10
N GLU A 27 -14.52 -12.78 -1.09
CA GLU A 27 -15.09 -14.13 -1.05
C GLU A 27 -14.50 -14.95 0.12
N THR A 28 -13.21 -14.81 0.37
CA THR A 28 -12.51 -15.51 1.45
C THR A 28 -12.99 -15.05 2.82
N VAL A 29 -13.21 -13.74 3.00
CA VAL A 29 -13.77 -13.18 4.24
C VAL A 29 -15.21 -13.63 4.43
N ASP A 30 -16.04 -13.60 3.37
CA ASP A 30 -17.45 -14.01 3.45
C ASP A 30 -17.62 -15.51 3.72
N ARG A 31 -16.71 -16.34 3.20
CA ARG A 31 -16.66 -17.78 3.49
C ARG A 31 -15.91 -18.15 4.77
N HIS A 32 -15.43 -17.17 5.54
CA HIS A 32 -14.64 -17.38 6.76
C HIS A 32 -13.43 -18.32 6.56
N ARG A 33 -12.77 -18.21 5.39
CA ARG A 33 -11.58 -19.01 5.05
C ARG A 33 -10.29 -18.30 5.47
N PRO A 34 -9.15 -19.01 5.57
CA PRO A 34 -7.86 -18.40 5.84
C PRO A 34 -7.47 -17.40 4.73
N ILE A 35 -7.43 -16.10 5.05
CA ILE A 35 -7.21 -15.01 4.09
C ILE A 35 -5.86 -15.14 3.38
N LEU A 36 -4.76 -15.12 4.14
CA LEU A 36 -3.41 -15.05 3.56
C LEU A 36 -3.05 -16.26 2.69
N PRO A 37 -3.28 -17.53 3.11
CA PRO A 37 -2.96 -18.68 2.26
C PRO A 37 -3.78 -18.71 0.97
N THR A 38 -5.06 -18.35 1.04
CA THR A 38 -5.95 -18.34 -0.13
C THR A 38 -5.54 -17.24 -1.11
N LEU A 39 -5.28 -16.05 -0.59
CA LEU A 39 -4.88 -14.90 -1.40
C LEU A 39 -3.49 -15.09 -2.03
N PHE A 40 -2.54 -15.66 -1.27
CA PHE A 40 -1.22 -16.02 -1.79
C PHE A 40 -1.33 -17.01 -2.94
N ALA A 41 -2.04 -18.13 -2.74
CA ALA A 41 -2.22 -19.14 -3.78
C ALA A 41 -2.88 -18.59 -5.04
N ARG A 42 -3.84 -17.66 -4.91
CA ARG A 42 -4.50 -17.02 -6.04
C ARG A 42 -3.56 -16.12 -6.83
N LEU A 43 -2.77 -15.31 -6.12
CA LEU A 43 -1.82 -14.36 -6.71
C LEU A 43 -0.57 -15.05 -7.30
N GLU A 44 -0.15 -16.17 -6.72
CA GLU A 44 1.04 -16.90 -7.16
C GLU A 44 0.89 -17.52 -8.56
N VAL A 45 -0.35 -17.75 -9.02
CA VAL A 45 -0.63 -18.15 -10.41
C VAL A 45 -0.08 -17.11 -11.42
N ARG A 46 0.18 -15.88 -10.96
CA ARG A 46 0.67 -14.75 -11.76
C ARG A 46 1.96 -14.17 -11.19
N ASP A 47 2.75 -14.98 -10.47
CA ASP A 47 4.01 -14.60 -9.80
C ASP A 47 3.88 -13.40 -8.84
N ALA A 48 2.67 -13.18 -8.32
CA ALA A 48 2.33 -12.01 -7.53
C ALA A 48 2.04 -12.33 -6.05
N GLY A 49 2.35 -13.55 -5.58
CA GLY A 49 1.97 -14.04 -4.25
C GLY A 49 2.44 -13.14 -3.11
N PHE A 50 3.60 -12.49 -3.26
CA PHE A 50 4.13 -11.54 -2.28
C PHE A 50 3.23 -10.31 -2.04
N LEU A 51 2.30 -9.99 -2.93
CA LEU A 51 1.32 -8.92 -2.72
C LEU A 51 0.24 -9.27 -1.71
N ALA A 52 0.03 -10.56 -1.40
CA ALA A 52 -1.09 -11.01 -0.58
C ALA A 52 -1.18 -10.31 0.79
N PRO A 53 -0.09 -10.15 1.57
CA PRO A 53 -0.16 -9.47 2.87
C PRO A 53 -0.51 -7.99 2.74
N ALA A 54 0.02 -7.30 1.73
CA ALA A 54 -0.24 -5.88 1.52
C ALA A 54 -1.70 -5.62 1.11
N ILE A 55 -2.21 -6.42 0.16
CA ILE A 55 -3.60 -6.33 -0.30
C ILE A 55 -4.57 -6.65 0.85
N ALA A 56 -4.32 -7.73 1.60
CA ALA A 56 -5.17 -8.10 2.73
C ALA A 56 -5.22 -7.01 3.81
N ALA A 57 -4.06 -6.42 4.15
CA ALA A 57 -3.98 -5.33 5.13
C ALA A 57 -4.69 -4.06 4.63
N LEU A 58 -4.49 -3.69 3.36
CA LEU A 58 -5.13 -2.52 2.77
C LEU A 58 -6.65 -2.63 2.80
N LEU A 59 -7.22 -3.75 2.35
CA LEU A 59 -8.66 -3.95 2.31
C LEU A 59 -9.26 -3.97 3.72
N SER A 60 -8.59 -4.61 4.68
CA SER A 60 -9.01 -4.62 6.09
C SER A 60 -9.04 -3.22 6.70
N ILE A 61 -8.01 -2.41 6.44
CA ILE A 61 -7.94 -1.02 6.92
C ILE A 61 -8.97 -0.16 6.20
N LEU A 62 -9.20 -0.38 4.91
CA LEU A 62 -10.19 0.36 4.12
C LEU A 62 -11.62 0.13 4.63
N GLU A 63 -11.98 -1.11 4.96
CA GLU A 63 -13.26 -1.40 5.62
C GLU A 63 -13.37 -0.75 7.00
N ALA A 64 -12.32 -0.89 7.83
CA ALA A 64 -12.31 -0.32 9.17
C ALA A 64 -12.39 1.22 9.17
N TRP A 65 -11.71 1.86 8.21
CA TRP A 65 -11.70 3.31 8.06
C TRP A 65 -13.02 3.87 7.51
N SER A 66 -13.58 3.21 6.49
CA SER A 66 -14.86 3.61 5.89
C SER A 66 -16.07 3.25 6.77
N GLY A 67 -15.93 2.27 7.67
CA GLY A 67 -17.02 1.72 8.46
C GLY A 67 -18.05 0.94 7.62
N ARG A 68 -17.70 0.60 6.37
CA ARG A 68 -18.55 -0.16 5.45
C ARG A 68 -17.80 -1.38 4.95
N ARG A 69 -18.56 -2.42 4.62
CA ARG A 69 -18.03 -3.60 3.94
C ARG A 69 -17.66 -3.23 2.50
N PHE A 70 -16.47 -3.63 2.07
CA PHE A 70 -15.98 -3.49 0.71
C PHE A 70 -16.79 -4.40 -0.20
N ARG A 71 -17.41 -3.84 -1.24
CA ARG A 71 -18.20 -4.59 -2.21
C ARG A 71 -17.34 -4.95 -3.42
N ALA A 72 -16.94 -6.21 -3.52
CA ALA A 72 -16.32 -6.73 -4.73
C ALA A 72 -17.37 -7.39 -5.63
N GLY A 73 -17.11 -7.46 -6.93
CA GLY A 73 -17.91 -8.25 -7.85
C GLY A 73 -17.62 -9.75 -7.71
N ASP A 74 -18.42 -10.59 -8.34
CA ASP A 74 -18.12 -12.02 -8.47
C ASP A 74 -16.83 -12.23 -9.27
N GLU A 75 -16.14 -13.35 -9.06
CA GLU A 75 -14.87 -13.65 -9.74
C GLU A 75 -14.99 -13.52 -11.27
N SER A 76 -16.11 -13.95 -11.87
CA SER A 76 -16.36 -13.90 -13.31
C SER A 76 -17.02 -12.60 -13.81
N ALA A 77 -17.23 -11.60 -12.95
CA ALA A 77 -17.94 -10.38 -13.33
C ALA A 77 -17.09 -9.52 -14.29
N ALA A 78 -17.65 -9.23 -15.48
CA ALA A 78 -16.99 -8.43 -16.51
C ALA A 78 -16.95 -6.92 -16.22
N VAL A 79 -17.67 -6.45 -15.19
CA VAL A 79 -17.81 -5.04 -14.85
C VAL A 79 -17.24 -4.79 -13.46
N LEU A 80 -16.50 -3.69 -13.31
CA LEU A 80 -15.98 -3.25 -12.03
C LEU A 80 -17.08 -2.63 -11.15
N THR A 81 -17.11 -3.02 -9.89
CA THR A 81 -17.93 -2.34 -8.88
C THR A 81 -17.39 -0.95 -8.56
N ASN A 82 -18.21 -0.12 -7.90
CA ASN A 82 -17.77 1.20 -7.46
C ASN A 82 -16.58 1.12 -6.48
N ASP A 83 -16.58 0.15 -5.57
CA ASP A 83 -15.50 0.03 -4.58
C ASP A 83 -14.21 -0.46 -5.23
N GLU A 84 -14.28 -1.33 -6.25
CA GLU A 84 -13.13 -1.74 -7.06
C GLU A 84 -12.52 -0.54 -7.81
N GLN A 85 -13.35 0.31 -8.42
CA GLN A 85 -12.89 1.53 -9.10
C GLN A 85 -12.24 2.51 -8.13
N VAL A 86 -12.83 2.69 -6.94
CA VAL A 86 -12.25 3.54 -5.88
C VAL A 86 -10.91 2.98 -5.42
N LEU A 87 -10.79 1.67 -5.18
CA LEU A 87 -9.54 1.03 -4.78
C LEU A 87 -8.42 1.32 -5.78
N LEU A 88 -8.68 1.15 -7.08
CA LEU A 88 -7.71 1.44 -8.13
C LEU A 88 -7.30 2.91 -8.12
N GLY A 89 -8.28 3.84 -8.05
CA GLY A 89 -7.98 5.28 -7.98
C GLY A 89 -7.18 5.69 -6.73
N LEU A 90 -7.36 5.00 -5.60
CA LEU A 90 -6.58 5.24 -4.39
C LEU A 90 -5.13 4.74 -4.52
N LEU A 91 -4.92 3.62 -5.20
CA LEU A 91 -3.58 3.09 -5.46
C LEU A 91 -2.81 3.94 -6.48
N GLU A 92 -3.50 4.56 -7.43
CA GLU A 92 -2.91 5.52 -8.37
C GLU A 92 -2.46 6.82 -7.67
N THR A 93 -3.35 7.40 -6.86
CA THR A 93 -3.12 8.73 -6.26
C THR A 93 -2.36 8.70 -4.93
N ALA A 94 -2.35 7.56 -4.24
CA ALA A 94 -1.80 7.36 -2.88
C ALA A 94 -2.35 8.35 -1.82
N ALA A 95 -3.39 9.11 -2.15
CA ALA A 95 -4.04 10.05 -1.27
C ALA A 95 -5.36 9.45 -0.79
N PRO A 96 -5.62 9.43 0.54
CA PRO A 96 -6.96 9.12 1.03
C PRO A 96 -7.97 10.06 0.38
N PRO A 97 -9.16 9.57 0.00
CA PRO A 97 -10.13 10.39 -0.71
C PRO A 97 -10.66 11.46 0.25
N ALA A 98 -10.70 12.72 -0.21
CA ALA A 98 -11.08 13.87 0.60
C ALA A 98 -12.54 13.84 1.10
N ALA A 99 -13.38 12.95 0.54
CA ALA A 99 -14.84 13.00 0.67
C ALA A 99 -15.50 11.69 1.16
N ILE A 100 -14.78 10.76 1.75
CA ILE A 100 -15.44 9.63 2.42
C ILE A 100 -15.61 10.04 3.88
N HIS A 101 -16.86 10.06 4.35
CA HIS A 101 -17.18 10.15 5.77
C HIS A 101 -16.46 9.03 6.51
N ALA A 102 -15.22 9.30 6.94
CA ALA A 102 -14.40 8.35 7.64
C ALA A 102 -15.14 8.03 8.94
N SER A 103 -15.65 6.81 9.05
CA SER A 103 -16.27 6.33 10.29
C SER A 103 -15.23 6.34 11.42
N ARG A 104 -13.95 6.16 11.05
CA ARG A 104 -12.81 6.18 11.98
C ARG A 104 -11.68 7.08 11.45
N PRO A 105 -11.76 8.41 11.66
CA PRO A 105 -10.75 9.35 11.18
C PRO A 105 -9.35 9.07 11.74
N GLY A 106 -9.25 8.46 12.94
CA GLY A 106 -7.98 8.03 13.54
C GLY A 106 -7.20 6.99 12.73
N LEU A 107 -7.85 6.27 11.80
CA LEU A 107 -7.19 5.29 10.92
C LEU A 107 -6.62 5.92 9.64
N THR A 108 -6.80 7.23 9.41
CA THR A 108 -6.36 7.89 8.18
C THR A 108 -4.84 7.77 7.96
N GLY A 109 -4.05 7.87 9.04
CA GLY A 109 -2.60 7.65 8.97
C GLY A 109 -2.25 6.22 8.57
N ALA A 110 -2.89 5.23 9.20
CA ALA A 110 -2.69 3.82 8.87
C ALA A 110 -3.11 3.49 7.42
N LEU A 111 -4.22 4.06 6.94
CA LEU A 111 -4.66 3.90 5.55
C LEU A 111 -3.64 4.50 4.57
N ARG A 112 -3.09 5.68 4.86
CA ARG A 112 -2.05 6.29 4.02
C ARG A 112 -0.80 5.42 3.96
N VAL A 113 -0.38 4.85 5.10
CA VAL A 113 0.75 3.92 5.16
C VAL A 113 0.47 2.66 4.35
N ALA A 114 -0.71 2.06 4.50
CA ALA A 114 -1.12 0.85 3.77
C ALA A 114 -1.19 1.11 2.26
N LEU A 115 -1.73 2.24 1.82
CA LEU A 115 -1.75 2.64 0.40
C LEU A 115 -0.32 2.79 -0.14
N ARG A 116 0.54 3.52 0.59
CA ARG A 116 1.93 3.75 0.19
C ARG A 116 2.73 2.45 0.10
N SER A 117 2.63 1.59 1.11
CA SER A 117 3.36 0.32 1.14
C SER A 117 2.85 -0.65 0.07
N THR A 118 1.54 -0.74 -0.13
CA THR A 118 0.94 -1.58 -1.18
C THR A 118 1.39 -1.11 -2.57
N ARG A 119 1.41 0.21 -2.82
CA ARG A 119 1.95 0.75 -4.08
C ARG A 119 3.41 0.33 -4.27
N ILE A 120 4.28 0.59 -3.30
CA ILE A 120 5.70 0.17 -3.40
C ILE A 120 5.81 -1.33 -3.73
N MET A 121 5.01 -2.17 -3.09
CA MET A 121 5.03 -3.61 -3.34
C MET A 121 4.55 -3.96 -4.75
N ILE A 122 3.48 -3.32 -5.23
CA ILE A 122 3.00 -3.45 -6.62
C ILE A 122 4.12 -3.05 -7.59
N GLN A 123 4.79 -1.93 -7.35
CA GLN A 123 5.90 -1.46 -8.20
C GLN A 123 7.04 -2.49 -8.25
N ARG A 124 7.34 -3.15 -7.12
CA ARG A 124 8.41 -4.15 -7.02
C ARG A 124 8.05 -5.51 -7.62
N VAL A 125 6.83 -5.97 -7.41
CA VAL A 125 6.38 -7.31 -7.83
C VAL A 125 5.95 -7.32 -9.29
N LEU A 126 5.22 -6.29 -9.73
CA LEU A 126 4.69 -6.22 -11.09
C LEU A 126 5.53 -5.31 -12.02
N GLY A 127 6.55 -4.61 -11.48
CA GLY A 127 7.47 -3.76 -12.27
C GLY A 127 6.86 -2.45 -12.77
N LEU A 128 5.94 -1.83 -12.02
CA LEU A 128 5.10 -0.72 -12.51
C LEU A 128 5.31 0.60 -11.77
N ASP A 129 4.79 1.68 -12.36
CA ASP A 129 4.26 2.82 -11.61
C ASP A 129 2.79 3.11 -12.00
N LEU A 130 1.84 2.79 -11.13
CA LEU A 130 0.41 3.08 -11.35
C LEU A 130 0.11 4.58 -11.48
N GLY A 131 1.04 5.46 -11.06
CA GLY A 131 0.87 6.91 -11.13
C GLY A 131 1.24 7.54 -12.49
N GLU A 132 1.92 6.84 -13.38
CA GLU A 132 2.55 7.44 -14.57
C GLU A 132 1.70 7.29 -15.86
N ARG A 133 0.64 6.47 -15.84
CA ARG A 133 -0.09 6.09 -17.06
C ARG A 133 -1.02 7.17 -17.65
N ARG A 134 -0.93 8.45 -17.23
CA ARG A 134 -1.70 9.57 -17.83
C ARG A 134 -0.85 10.60 -18.58
N THR A 135 0.47 10.49 -18.57
CA THR A 135 1.32 11.26 -19.48
C THR A 135 1.94 10.30 -20.46
N GLY A 136 1.27 10.07 -21.59
CA GLY A 136 1.95 9.44 -22.71
C GLY A 136 3.15 10.28 -23.09
N ILE A 137 4.31 9.65 -23.26
CA ILE A 137 5.38 10.01 -24.20
C ILE A 137 6.43 8.87 -24.13
N GLY A 138 6.72 8.33 -25.31
CA GLY A 138 8.03 7.86 -25.79
C GLY A 138 9.02 7.17 -24.84
N ASP A 139 9.38 5.95 -25.25
CA ASP A 139 10.75 5.46 -25.39
C ASP A 139 11.66 5.31 -24.15
N GLY A 140 11.95 4.04 -23.83
CA GLY A 140 13.29 3.65 -23.38
C GLY A 140 13.32 2.57 -22.28
N PRO A 141 14.04 1.43 -22.50
CA PRO A 141 14.11 0.36 -21.53
C PRO A 141 15.15 0.69 -20.44
N PHE A 142 14.74 0.67 -19.17
CA PHE A 142 15.72 0.64 -18.07
C PHE A 142 16.28 -0.77 -17.94
N LEU A 143 17.35 -1.02 -18.71
CA LEU A 143 18.22 -2.18 -18.57
C LEU A 143 19.01 -2.11 -17.26
N LEU A 144 19.03 -3.24 -16.58
CA LEU A 144 19.85 -3.56 -15.41
C LEU A 144 21.34 -3.44 -15.77
N GLY A 145 21.97 -2.31 -15.45
CA GLY A 145 23.42 -2.13 -15.55
C GLY A 145 24.13 -2.71 -14.33
N ARG A 146 24.68 -3.92 -14.47
CA ARG A 146 25.69 -4.49 -13.58
C ARG A 146 27.01 -3.77 -13.84
N ALA A 147 27.46 -2.93 -12.90
CA ALA A 147 28.81 -2.38 -12.90
C ALA A 147 29.62 -3.05 -11.77
N THR A 148 30.40 -4.06 -12.14
CA THR A 148 31.67 -4.34 -11.47
C THR A 148 32.70 -3.44 -12.13
N ASP A 149 33.37 -2.59 -11.36
CA ASP A 149 34.82 -2.38 -11.48
C ASP A 149 35.37 -1.65 -10.25
N GLU A 150 36.39 -2.29 -9.69
CA GLU A 150 37.53 -1.81 -8.91
C GLU A 150 37.41 -0.51 -8.10
N ILE A 151 37.40 -0.66 -6.77
CA ILE A 151 37.76 0.41 -5.84
C ILE A 151 39.20 0.14 -5.38
N GLU A 152 40.15 0.88 -5.95
CA GLU A 152 41.50 1.05 -5.39
C GLU A 152 41.41 1.66 -3.98
N LEU A 153 42.04 0.97 -3.03
CA LEU A 153 42.27 1.43 -1.66
C LEU A 153 43.50 2.33 -1.58
N SER A 154 43.35 3.59 -1.14
CA SER A 154 44.15 4.16 -0.01
C SER A 154 43.89 5.66 0.27
N PRO A 155 44.21 6.13 1.49
CA PRO A 155 43.34 7.02 2.24
C PRO A 155 43.89 8.45 2.40
N LYS A 156 43.00 9.43 2.49
CA LYS A 156 43.28 10.70 3.18
C LYS A 156 42.23 10.93 4.26
N MET A 157 42.63 10.63 5.50
CA MET A 157 41.93 11.00 6.73
C MET A 157 41.83 12.51 6.84
N HIS A 158 40.64 13.07 6.56
CA HIS A 158 40.20 14.26 7.27
C HIS A 158 39.23 13.82 8.36
N ARG A 159 39.72 13.95 9.60
CA ARG A 159 38.95 13.84 10.84
C ARG A 159 37.77 14.82 10.77
N LEU A 160 36.56 14.32 10.60
CA LEU A 160 35.34 15.04 10.95
C LEU A 160 35.10 14.84 12.45
N GLU A 161 34.97 15.95 13.16
CA GLU A 161 34.53 15.99 14.56
C GLU A 161 33.16 15.29 14.71
N PRO A 162 32.91 14.58 15.83
CA PRO A 162 31.62 13.94 16.05
C PRO A 162 30.51 14.98 16.16
N GLY A 163 29.52 14.88 15.28
CA GLY A 163 28.24 15.58 15.43
C GLY A 163 27.51 15.09 16.69
N PRO A 164 26.58 15.90 17.24
CA PRO A 164 25.95 15.61 18.52
C PRO A 164 25.24 14.25 18.51
N ASP A 165 25.37 13.53 19.63
CA ASP A 165 24.77 12.22 19.85
C ASP A 165 23.26 12.22 19.53
N PRO A 166 22.73 11.11 18.98
CA PRO A 166 21.31 11.00 18.67
C PRO A 166 20.47 11.22 19.93
N VAL A 167 19.52 12.15 19.84
CA VAL A 167 18.55 12.43 20.90
C VAL A 167 17.79 11.14 21.21
N ASP A 168 17.99 10.62 22.42
CA ASP A 168 17.25 9.49 22.96
C ASP A 168 15.80 9.92 23.24
N TRP A 169 14.95 9.72 22.23
CA TRP A 169 13.53 10.05 22.28
C TRP A 169 12.76 9.18 23.27
N GLU A 170 13.29 8.02 23.67
CA GLU A 170 12.66 7.15 24.67
C GLU A 170 12.83 7.74 26.07
N ALA A 171 14.01 8.28 26.40
CA ALA A 171 14.25 8.97 27.67
C ALA A 171 13.41 10.26 27.81
N ALA A 172 13.19 10.98 26.71
CA ALA A 172 12.41 12.23 26.70
C ALA A 172 10.91 11.99 26.98
N VAL A 173 10.35 10.88 26.45
CA VAL A 173 8.93 10.53 26.67
C VAL A 173 8.69 10.03 28.09
N VAL A 174 9.62 9.25 28.65
CA VAL A 174 9.49 8.77 30.04
C VAL A 174 9.54 9.94 31.03
N ASN A 175 10.45 10.91 30.87
CA ASN A 175 10.51 12.05 31.81
C ASN A 175 9.27 12.96 31.76
N GLN A 176 8.54 13.01 30.65
CA GLN A 176 7.31 13.80 30.55
C GLN A 176 6.11 13.15 31.27
N ALA A 177 6.15 11.83 31.47
CA ALA A 177 5.09 11.07 32.15
C ALA A 177 5.13 11.17 33.69
N TRP A 178 6.28 11.53 34.28
CA TRP A 178 6.46 11.58 35.75
C TRP A 178 6.43 13.00 36.36
N SER A 179 6.31 14.05 35.53
CA SER A 179 6.32 15.46 36.00
C SER A 179 4.95 16.05 36.32
N LYS A 180 3.88 15.24 36.32
CA LYS A 180 2.59 15.63 36.91
C LYS A 180 2.56 15.22 38.38
N LYS A 181 3.05 16.11 39.27
CA LYS A 181 2.63 16.09 40.67
C LYS A 181 1.11 16.31 40.73
N PRO A 182 0.36 15.57 41.54
CA PRO A 182 -0.98 16.00 41.92
C PRO A 182 -0.86 17.29 42.73
N ASP A 183 -1.62 18.31 42.34
CA ASP A 183 -1.84 19.49 43.16
C ASP A 183 -2.43 19.04 44.50
N ASP A 184 -1.68 19.32 45.57
CA ASP A 184 -2.14 19.14 46.94
C ASP A 184 -3.17 20.25 47.22
N GLN A 185 -4.44 19.85 47.34
CA GLN A 185 -5.49 20.70 47.88
C GLN A 185 -5.46 20.59 49.40
N SER A 186 -5.09 21.71 50.06
CA SER A 186 -5.57 22.25 51.35
C SER A 186 -4.44 22.79 52.22
#